data_AF-A0Y787-F1
#
_entry.id   AF-A0Y787-F1
#
_cell.length_a   1.000
_cell.length_b   1.000
_cell.length_c   1.000
_cell.angle_alpha   90.00
_cell.angle_beta   90.00
_cell.angle_gamma   90.00
#
_symmetry.space_group_name_H-M   'P 1'
#
loop_
_entity.id
_entity.type
_entity.pdbx_description
1 polymer ?
#
loop_
_entity_poly.entity_id
_entity_poly.type
_entity_poly.pdbx_seq_one_letter_code
_entity_poly.pdbx_strand_id
1 'polypeptide(L)'
;MRKPPIKTGRQVQFKNDESRKKLSYIDKMKVKIDSPMGRRQYSKRLGCIEPVFGNITVNKGMNKLTLRGQTKVNAQWQLYCLVHNIEKLQNRLH
;
A
#
# COMPACT_ATOMS: atom_id res chain seq x y z
N MET A 1 4.86 21.51 2.93
CA MET A 1 6.18 21.56 2.27
C MET A 1 7.13 22.33 3.18
N ARG A 2 8.25 21.73 3.61
CA ARG A 2 9.14 22.32 4.63
C ARG A 2 10.33 23.12 4.07
N LYS A 3 10.42 23.33 2.76
CA LYS A 3 11.41 24.22 2.13
C LYS A 3 10.75 25.14 1.09
N PRO A 4 11.05 26.45 1.08
CA PRO A 4 10.53 27.37 0.08
C PRO A 4 11.18 27.13 -1.30
N PRO A 5 10.47 27.39 -2.41
CA PRO A 5 11.02 27.20 -3.76
C PRO A 5 12.09 28.25 -4.08
N ILE A 6 13.17 27.85 -4.76
CA ILE A 6 14.37 28.68 -4.94
C ILE A 6 14.29 29.56 -6.20
N LYS A 7 13.61 29.15 -7.28
CA LYS A 7 13.41 29.97 -8.50
C LYS A 7 12.08 29.72 -9.23
N THR A 8 11.68 28.47 -9.46
CA THR A 8 10.35 28.10 -9.97
C THR A 8 9.96 26.72 -9.42
N GLY A 9 8.73 26.57 -8.95
CA GLY A 9 8.20 25.27 -8.54
C GLY A 9 7.99 24.35 -9.74
N ARG A 10 7.82 23.04 -9.50
CA ARG A 10 7.43 22.09 -10.56
C ARG A 10 6.08 22.52 -11.13
N GLN A 11 6.06 22.98 -12.38
CA GLN A 11 4.82 23.30 -13.07
C GLN A 11 4.16 21.99 -13.50
N VAL A 12 2.96 21.72 -12.97
CA VAL A 12 2.13 20.57 -13.35
C VAL A 12 0.89 21.10 -14.04
N GLN A 13 0.63 20.58 -15.24
CA GLN A 13 -0.59 20.87 -15.99
C GLN A 13 -1.61 19.76 -15.77
N PHE A 14 -2.83 20.17 -15.49
CA PHE A 14 -3.95 19.30 -15.21
C PHE A 14 -4.99 19.51 -16.31
N LYS A 15 -5.31 18.48 -17.10
CA LYS A 15 -6.42 18.57 -18.06
C LYS A 15 -7.74 18.77 -17.30
N ASN A 16 -8.37 19.93 -17.44
CA ASN A 16 -9.62 20.25 -16.77
C ASN A 16 -10.79 19.79 -17.64
N ASP A 17 -11.00 18.48 -17.68
CA ASP A 17 -12.01 17.82 -18.51
C ASP A 17 -13.18 17.29 -17.65
N GLU A 18 -14.35 17.10 -18.25
CA GLU A 18 -15.57 16.68 -17.56
C GLU A 18 -15.43 15.30 -16.91
N SER A 19 -14.58 14.44 -17.49
CA SER A 19 -14.18 13.15 -16.93
C SER A 19 -13.64 13.25 -15.51
N ARG A 20 -13.00 14.37 -15.14
CA ARG A 20 -12.48 14.64 -13.79
C ARG A 20 -13.54 15.08 -12.77
N LYS A 21 -14.74 15.46 -13.24
CA LYS A 21 -15.89 15.79 -12.37
C LYS A 21 -16.52 14.51 -11.79
N LYS A 22 -16.33 13.35 -12.43
CA LYS A 22 -16.79 12.06 -11.90
C LYS A 22 -15.86 11.60 -10.76
N LEU A 23 -16.44 11.35 -9.58
CA LEU A 23 -15.68 10.78 -8.46
C LEU A 23 -15.10 9.42 -8.84
N SER A 24 -13.77 9.31 -8.78
CA SER A 24 -13.08 8.02 -8.85
C SER A 24 -13.38 7.19 -7.61
N TYR A 25 -13.23 5.87 -7.71
CA TYR A 25 -13.23 4.98 -6.56
C TYR A 25 -12.20 5.40 -5.50
N ILE A 26 -11.07 5.97 -5.94
CA ILE A 26 -10.05 6.52 -5.04
C ILE A 26 -10.63 7.68 -4.23
N ASP A 27 -11.36 8.59 -4.86
CA ASP A 27 -11.92 9.76 -4.18
C ASP A 27 -13.03 9.37 -3.21
N LYS A 28 -13.86 8.40 -3.57
CA LYS A 28 -14.85 7.79 -2.66
C LYS A 28 -14.17 7.14 -1.44
N MET A 29 -13.06 6.44 -1.65
CA MET A 29 -12.28 5.82 -0.57
C MET A 29 -11.63 6.87 0.35
N LYS A 30 -11.12 7.98 -0.19
CA LYS A 30 -10.59 9.09 0.62
C LYS A 30 -11.66 9.63 1.57
N VAL A 31 -12.84 9.97 1.04
CA VAL A 31 -13.96 10.47 1.84
C VAL A 31 -14.33 9.47 2.95
N LYS A 32 -14.40 8.18 2.63
CA LYS A 32 -14.68 7.12 3.63
C LYS A 32 -13.63 7.07 4.72
N ILE A 33 -12.34 7.08 4.37
CA ILE A 33 -11.22 6.99 5.30
C ILE A 33 -11.11 8.26 6.16
N ASP A 34 -11.36 9.43 5.60
CA ASP A 34 -11.21 10.71 6.30
C ASP A 34 -12.33 11.02 7.30
N SER A 35 -13.45 10.29 7.25
CA SER A 35 -14.48 10.36 8.30
C SER A 35 -13.91 9.98 9.68
N PRO A 36 -14.42 10.52 10.80
CA PRO A 36 -13.91 10.19 12.15
C PRO A 36 -13.92 8.69 12.45
N MET A 37 -15.01 8.00 12.08
CA MET A 37 -15.12 6.54 12.19
C MET A 37 -14.13 5.82 11.27
N GLY A 38 -14.00 6.29 10.01
CA GLY A 38 -13.05 5.77 9.04
C GLY A 38 -11.61 5.85 9.52
N ARG A 39 -11.20 6.99 10.07
CA ARG A 39 -9.86 7.20 10.63
C ARG A 39 -9.58 6.26 11.79
N ARG A 40 -10.52 6.12 12.73
CA ARG A 40 -10.39 5.20 13.87
C ARG A 40 -10.27 3.75 13.44
N GLN A 41 -10.98 3.34 12.38
CA GLN A 41 -10.88 1.98 11.87
C GLN A 41 -9.60 1.77 11.06
N TYR A 42 -9.23 2.74 10.23
CA TYR A 42 -8.05 2.68 9.37
C TYR A 42 -6.75 2.69 10.17
N SER A 43 -6.70 3.38 11.32
CA SER A 43 -5.51 3.39 12.18
C SER A 43 -5.14 1.99 12.71
N LYS A 44 -6.12 1.10 12.91
CA LYS A 44 -5.89 -0.30 13.31
C LYS A 44 -5.13 -1.11 12.26
N ARG A 45 -5.10 -0.65 11.00
CA ARG A 45 -4.38 -1.33 9.92
C ARG A 45 -2.90 -1.43 10.22
N LEU A 46 -2.31 -0.44 10.88
CA LEU A 46 -0.88 -0.45 11.25
C LEU A 46 -0.54 -1.71 12.04
N GLY A 47 -1.26 -1.99 13.12
CA GLY A 47 -1.03 -3.18 13.94
C GLY A 47 -1.33 -4.50 13.22
N CYS A 48 -2.17 -4.49 12.19
CA CYS A 48 -2.52 -5.70 11.43
C CYS A 48 -1.49 -6.00 10.33
N ILE A 49 -0.98 -4.96 9.65
CA ILE A 49 -0.16 -5.12 8.44
C ILE A 49 1.34 -5.11 8.72
N GLU A 50 1.80 -4.33 9.71
CA GLU A 50 3.23 -4.24 10.05
C GLU A 50 3.83 -5.61 10.43
N PRO A 51 3.16 -6.48 11.22
CA PRO A 51 3.70 -7.80 11.52
C PRO A 51 3.85 -8.70 10.29
N VAL A 52 2.96 -8.55 9.31
CA VAL A 52 3.02 -9.31 8.05
C VAL A 52 4.26 -8.90 7.25
N PHE A 53 4.47 -7.59 7.10
CA PHE A 53 5.65 -7.07 6.42
C PHE A 53 6.93 -7.38 7.18
N GLY A 54 6.95 -7.24 8.50
CA GLY A 54 8.10 -7.59 9.35
C GLY A 54 8.49 -9.06 9.19
N ASN A 55 7.50 -9.97 9.19
CA ASN A 55 7.79 -11.39 8.99
C ASN A 55 8.38 -11.67 7.58
N ILE A 56 7.75 -11.17 6.52
CA ILE A 56 8.21 -11.40 5.15
C ILE A 56 9.60 -10.78 4.92
N THR A 57 9.80 -9.53 5.32
CA THR A 57 11.00 -8.77 4.94
C THR A 57 12.16 -8.97 5.90
N VAL A 58 11.93 -8.93 7.21
CA VAL A 58 12.99 -8.99 8.23
C VAL A 58 13.24 -10.44 8.65
N ASN A 59 12.21 -11.17 9.08
CA ASN A 59 12.41 -12.53 9.61
C ASN A 59 12.79 -13.53 8.51
N LYS A 60 12.17 -13.42 7.32
CA LYS A 60 12.41 -14.33 6.20
C LYS A 60 13.40 -13.79 5.16
N GLY A 61 13.84 -12.53 5.30
CA GLY A 61 14.80 -11.92 4.37
C GLY A 61 14.28 -11.68 2.95
N MET A 62 12.97 -11.80 2.70
CA MET A 62 12.35 -11.64 1.38
C MET A 62 12.10 -10.15 1.07
N ASN A 63 13.14 -9.32 1.18
CA ASN A 63 13.07 -7.86 1.09
C ASN A 63 13.36 -7.30 -0.32
N LYS A 64 13.64 -8.17 -1.29
CA LYS A 64 13.95 -7.79 -2.68
C LYS A 64 13.15 -8.63 -3.66
N LEU A 65 12.67 -7.96 -4.70
CA LEU A 65 12.09 -8.60 -5.87
C LEU A 65 13.21 -8.83 -6.87
N THR A 66 13.39 -10.09 -7.27
CA THR A 66 14.52 -10.52 -8.13
C THR A 66 14.12 -10.65 -9.59
N LEU A 67 12.81 -10.67 -9.88
CA LEU A 67 12.29 -10.79 -11.24
C LEU A 67 12.04 -9.42 -11.88
N ARG A 68 12.08 -9.38 -13.22
CA ARG A 68 11.76 -8.18 -14.01
C ARG A 68 10.42 -8.35 -14.72
N GLY A 69 9.60 -7.31 -14.68
CA GLY A 69 8.27 -7.26 -15.29
C GLY A 69 7.15 -7.47 -14.28
N GLN A 70 6.07 -6.69 -14.42
CA GLN A 70 4.97 -6.62 -13.45
C GLN A 70 4.37 -7.99 -13.14
N THR A 71 4.09 -8.81 -14.17
CA THR A 71 3.50 -10.14 -14.00
C THR A 71 4.38 -11.05 -13.15
N LYS A 72 5.69 -11.08 -13.42
CA LYS A 72 6.64 -11.94 -12.70
C LYS A 72 6.84 -11.46 -11.26
N VAL A 73 7.00 -10.15 -11.07
CA VAL A 73 7.09 -9.52 -9.75
C VAL A 73 5.84 -9.80 -8.92
N ASN A 74 4.65 -9.71 -9.52
CA ASN A 74 3.39 -10.00 -8.82
C ASN A 74 3.33 -11.46 -8.37
N ALA A 75 3.72 -12.40 -9.23
CA ALA A 75 3.78 -13.82 -8.86
C ALA A 75 4.79 -14.06 -7.71
N GLN A 76 5.96 -13.42 -7.75
CA GLN A 76 6.96 -13.49 -6.67
C GLN A 76 6.40 -12.94 -5.34
N TRP A 77 5.71 -11.80 -5.38
CA TRP A 77 5.11 -11.22 -4.19
C TRP A 77 3.98 -12.10 -3.62
N GLN A 78 3.16 -12.70 -4.48
CA GLN A 78 2.12 -13.65 -4.07
C GLN A 78 2.72 -14.90 -3.41
N LEU A 79 3.84 -15.41 -3.93
CA LEU A 79 4.57 -16.51 -3.31
C LEU A 79 5.07 -16.14 -1.90
N TYR A 80 5.62 -14.94 -1.72
CA TYR A 80 6.06 -14.46 -0.40
C TYR A 80 4.90 -14.37 0.60
N CYS A 81 3.75 -13.87 0.14
CA CYS A 81 2.52 -13.85 0.94
C CYS A 81 2.04 -15.27 1.30
N LEU A 82 2.15 -16.22 0.37
CA LEU A 82 1.75 -17.61 0.60
C LEU A 82 2.62 -18.27 1.67
N VAL A 83 3.93 -18.06 1.63
CA VAL A 83 4.86 -18.54 2.68
C VAL A 83 4.47 -18.01 4.06
N HIS A 84 4.18 -16.71 4.16
CA HIS A 84 3.70 -16.10 5.40
C HIS A 84 2.38 -16.74 5.88
N ASN A 85 1.43 -16.95 4.97
CA ASN A 85 0.12 -17.50 5.32
C ASN A 85 0.19 -18.96 5.76
N ILE A 86 1.04 -19.79 5.13
CA ILE A 86 1.23 -21.19 5.53
C ILE A 86 1.81 -21.28 6.94
N GLU A 87 2.86 -20.51 7.23
CA GLU A 87 3.43 -20.45 8.59
C GLU A 87 2.39 -20.00 9.62
N LYS A 88 1.57 -19.00 9.27
CA LYS A 88 0.48 -18.55 10.13
C LYS A 88 -0.56 -19.65 10.38
N LEU A 89 -0.88 -20.48 9.39
CA LEU A 89 -1.79 -21.62 9.55
C LEU A 89 -1.16 -22.71 10.42
N GLN A 90 0.11 -23.04 10.20
CA GLN A 90 0.84 -24.01 11.01
C GLN A 90 0.83 -23.62 12.49
N ASN A 91 1.12 -22.35 12.81
CA ASN A 91 1.12 -21.83 14.18
C ASN A 91 -0.29 -21.76 14.83
N ARG A 92 -1.36 -22.06 14.08
CA ARG A 92 -2.75 -22.04 14.57
C ARG A 92 -3.35 -23.44 14.70
N LEU A 93 -2.75 -24.43 14.05
CA LEU A 93 -3.19 -25.82 14.06
C LEU A 93 -2.49 -26.66 15.15
N HIS A 94 -1.44 -26.10 15.75
CA HIS A 94 -0.76 -26.61 16.95
C HIS A 94 -1.08 -25.70 18.14
#